data_AF-A0A1G1C918-F1
#
_entry.id   AF-A0A1G1C918-F1
#
_cell.length_a   1.000
_cell.length_b   1.000
_cell.length_c   1.000
_cell.angle_alpha   90.00
_cell.angle_beta   90.00
_cell.angle_gamma   90.00
#
_symmetry.space_group_name_H-M   'P 1'
#
loop_
_entity.id
_entity.type
_entity.pdbx_description
1 polymer ?
#
loop_
_entity_poly.entity_id
_entity_poly.type
_entity_poly.pdbx_seq_one_letter_code
_entity_poly.pdbx_strand_id
1 'polypeptide(L)'
;MNMVNWAKGLDGQLPGIVIIAALTIALLSLRFTEDVTQWSVISLAALTAGAYAGFLPWNIYPQKIMPGYGAGSIAGFLLAIISILSGAKLATMIIVLGIPTLDAIYTVARRLAAGKSPVWGDRGHLHHKLLDSGFSKRQVAFFYWLVTAILGFIALYLNSRQKLFTIVLLTVLVGGLLIWLNYFLSSSKPPGRANG
;
A
#
# COMPACT_ATOMS: atom_id res chain seq x y z
N MET A 1 -2.34 8.07 -6.86
CA MET A 1 -2.04 9.21 -5.96
C MET A 1 -2.64 9.03 -4.56
N ASN A 2 -3.96 9.14 -4.37
CA ASN A 2 -4.57 9.21 -3.02
C ASN A 2 -4.42 7.94 -2.15
N MET A 3 -4.49 6.75 -2.75
CA MET A 3 -4.36 5.49 -2.01
C MET A 3 -3.00 5.34 -1.32
N VAL A 4 -1.91 5.69 -2.01
CA VAL A 4 -0.55 5.67 -1.45
C VAL A 4 -0.41 6.73 -0.35
N ASN A 5 -1.04 7.89 -0.52
CA ASN A 5 -1.10 8.94 0.49
C ASN A 5 -1.82 8.49 1.77
N TRP A 6 -2.86 7.66 1.67
CA TRP A 6 -3.56 7.14 2.85
C TRP A 6 -2.79 6.00 3.54
N ALA A 7 -1.86 5.36 2.83
CA ALA A 7 -0.93 4.39 3.41
C ALA A 7 0.18 5.02 4.29
N LYS A 8 0.23 6.36 4.45
CA LYS A 8 1.22 7.06 5.30
C LYS A 8 0.87 7.07 6.80
N GLY A 9 0.04 6.15 7.26
CA GLY A 9 -0.51 6.14 8.61
C GLY A 9 0.54 6.00 9.72
N LEU A 10 1.72 5.45 9.40
CA LEU A 10 2.81 5.19 10.34
C LEU A 10 4.19 5.52 9.78
N ASP A 11 5.10 5.85 10.69
CA ASP A 11 6.54 6.03 10.47
C ASP A 11 7.15 4.87 9.66
N GLY A 12 7.72 5.18 8.50
CA GLY A 12 8.38 4.22 7.60
C GLY A 12 7.43 3.46 6.67
N GLN A 13 6.11 3.50 6.89
CA GLN A 13 5.15 2.70 6.10
C GLN A 13 5.17 3.09 4.62
N LEU A 14 5.03 4.39 4.33
CA LEU A 14 4.99 4.91 2.95
C LEU A 14 6.28 4.63 2.17
N PRO A 15 7.48 5.06 2.62
CA PRO A 15 8.69 4.86 1.85
C PRO A 15 8.98 3.37 1.60
N GLY A 16 8.79 2.49 2.58
CA GLY A 16 9.03 1.06 2.38
C GLY A 16 8.10 0.44 1.33
N ILE A 17 6.80 0.74 1.36
CA ILE A 17 5.85 0.26 0.34
C ILE A 17 6.25 0.75 -1.05
N VAL A 18 6.64 2.03 -1.18
CA VAL A 18 7.01 2.64 -2.46
C VAL A 18 8.29 2.01 -3.03
N ILE A 19 9.31 1.81 -2.19
CA ILE A 19 10.55 1.14 -2.59
C ILE A 19 10.25 -0.25 -3.14
N ILE A 20 9.49 -1.06 -2.40
CA ILE A 20 9.18 -2.44 -2.79
C ILE A 20 8.35 -2.46 -4.09
N ALA A 21 7.35 -1.58 -4.21
CA ALA A 21 6.52 -1.49 -5.41
C ALA A 21 7.33 -1.09 -6.64
N ALA A 22 8.18 -0.07 -6.53
CA ALA A 22 9.02 0.37 -7.62
C ALA A 22 10.04 -0.70 -8.01
N LEU A 23 10.72 -1.33 -7.04
CA LEU A 23 11.66 -2.43 -7.31
C LEU A 23 10.98 -3.63 -7.97
N THR A 24 9.76 -3.99 -7.57
CA THR A 24 9.03 -5.10 -8.19
C THR A 24 8.79 -4.84 -9.68
N ILE A 25 8.38 -3.62 -10.05
CA ILE A 25 8.21 -3.29 -11.47
C ILE A 25 9.55 -3.21 -12.20
N ALA A 26 10.60 -2.68 -11.58
CA ALA A 26 11.94 -2.67 -12.17
C ALA A 26 12.40 -4.10 -12.50
N LEU A 27 12.33 -5.01 -11.53
CA LEU A 27 12.68 -6.42 -11.69
C LEU A 27 11.84 -7.13 -12.76
N LEU A 28 10.54 -6.85 -12.82
CA LEU A 28 9.69 -7.41 -13.87
C LEU A 28 10.03 -6.85 -15.25
N SER A 29 10.46 -5.59 -15.32
CA SER A 29 10.81 -4.91 -16.57
C SER A 29 12.16 -5.39 -17.12
N LEU A 30 13.09 -5.81 -16.26
CA LEU A 30 14.35 -6.42 -16.66
C LEU A 30 14.18 -7.72 -17.47
N ARG A 31 13.01 -8.34 -17.46
CA ARG A 31 12.71 -9.52 -18.31
C ARG A 31 12.40 -9.19 -19.76
N PHE A 32 12.26 -7.89 -20.08
CA PHE A 32 11.86 -7.40 -21.39
C PHE A 32 12.84 -6.33 -21.89
N THR A 33 14.14 -6.48 -21.60
CA THR A 33 15.20 -5.52 -21.96
C THR A 33 15.38 -5.33 -23.46
N GLU A 34 14.92 -6.30 -24.26
CA GLU A 34 14.90 -6.21 -25.73
C GLU A 34 13.97 -5.10 -26.23
N ASP A 35 12.94 -4.75 -25.45
CA ASP A 35 12.05 -3.63 -25.76
C ASP A 35 12.67 -2.34 -25.19
N VAL A 36 13.11 -1.47 -26.11
CA VAL A 36 13.77 -0.19 -25.80
C VAL A 36 12.91 0.69 -24.87
N THR A 37 11.59 0.59 -24.96
CA THR A 37 10.68 1.39 -24.12
C THR A 37 10.79 1.02 -22.63
N GLN A 38 11.22 -0.21 -22.31
CA GLN A 38 11.32 -0.70 -20.93
C GLN A 38 12.49 -0.08 -20.14
N TRP A 39 13.54 0.41 -20.81
CA TRP A 39 14.66 1.08 -20.16
C TRP A 39 14.24 2.35 -19.41
N SER A 40 13.25 3.08 -19.97
CA SER A 40 12.66 4.25 -19.32
C SER A 40 11.93 3.87 -18.02
N VAL A 41 11.18 2.75 -18.06
CA VAL A 41 10.44 2.21 -16.90
C VAL A 41 11.40 1.73 -15.82
N ILE A 42 12.44 0.98 -16.19
CA ILE A 42 13.46 0.47 -15.26
C ILE A 42 14.16 1.65 -14.56
N SER A 43 14.61 2.64 -15.34
CA SER A 43 15.31 3.82 -14.81
C SER A 43 14.41 4.62 -13.86
N LEU A 44 13.17 4.91 -14.27
CA LEU A 44 12.23 5.67 -13.45
C LEU A 44 11.86 4.92 -12.15
N ALA A 45 11.68 3.60 -12.23
CA ALA A 45 11.42 2.76 -11.07
C ALA A 45 12.62 2.69 -10.12
N ALA A 46 13.84 2.53 -10.65
CA ALA A 46 15.06 2.52 -9.85
C ALA A 46 15.31 3.88 -9.16
N LEU A 47 15.11 5.00 -9.88
CA LEU A 47 15.21 6.35 -9.31
C LEU A 47 14.16 6.58 -8.21
N THR A 48 12.92 6.15 -8.44
CA THR A 48 11.86 6.21 -7.43
C THR A 48 12.24 5.39 -6.20
N ALA A 49 12.66 4.14 -6.37
CA ALA A 49 13.10 3.30 -5.27
C ALA A 49 14.29 3.93 -4.52
N GLY A 50 15.29 4.44 -5.24
CA GLY A 50 16.47 5.09 -4.66
C GLY A 50 16.12 6.35 -3.85
N ALA A 51 15.23 7.20 -4.36
CA ALA A 51 14.80 8.42 -3.66
C ALA A 51 14.09 8.08 -2.33
N TYR A 52 13.16 7.13 -2.33
CA TYR A 52 12.48 6.72 -1.11
C TYR A 52 13.38 5.90 -0.19
N ALA A 53 14.36 5.15 -0.71
CA ALA A 53 15.36 4.45 0.09
C ALA A 53 16.30 5.44 0.80
N GLY A 54 16.72 6.52 0.14
CA GLY A 54 17.47 7.60 0.78
C GLY A 54 16.66 8.35 1.85
N PHE A 55 15.33 8.45 1.65
CA PHE A 55 14.43 9.05 2.63
C PHE A 55 14.10 8.11 3.81
N LEU A 56 14.12 6.80 3.60
CA LEU A 56 13.64 5.79 4.56
C LEU A 56 14.31 5.88 5.95
N PRO A 57 15.66 6.00 6.10
CA PRO A 57 16.31 6.12 7.41
C PRO A 57 15.82 7.30 8.26
N TRP A 58 15.33 8.36 7.61
CA TRP A 58 14.80 9.55 8.27
C TRP A 58 13.32 9.41 8.66
N ASN A 59 12.62 8.47 8.02
CA ASN A 59 11.19 8.24 8.22
C ASN A 59 10.86 7.03 9.10
N ILE A 60 11.78 6.07 9.26
CA ILE A 60 11.63 4.92 10.16
C ILE A 60 11.42 5.39 11.62
N TYR A 61 10.59 4.67 12.37
CA TYR A 61 10.32 4.95 13.79
C TYR A 61 11.59 4.88 14.68
N PRO A 62 11.88 5.91 15.51
CA PRO A 62 11.13 7.16 15.66
C PRO A 62 11.40 8.14 14.50
N GLN A 63 10.33 8.59 13.83
CA GLN A 63 10.44 9.44 12.64
C GLN A 63 11.11 10.78 12.97
N LYS A 64 12.10 11.15 12.14
CA LYS A 64 12.78 12.46 12.18
C LYS A 64 12.23 13.43 11.15
N ILE A 65 11.85 12.92 9.97
CA ILE A 65 11.31 13.72 8.87
C ILE A 65 9.98 13.11 8.40
N MET A 66 8.94 13.94 8.35
CA MET A 66 7.63 13.54 7.85
C MET A 66 7.58 13.65 6.32
N PRO A 67 6.94 12.70 5.59
CA PRO A 67 6.85 12.78 4.12
C PRO A 67 6.03 13.98 3.65
N GLY A 68 5.12 14.48 4.49
CA GLY A 68 4.13 15.48 4.10
C GLY A 68 3.13 14.94 3.06
N TYR A 69 2.26 15.81 2.56
CA TYR A 69 1.31 15.47 1.51
C TYR A 69 1.99 15.34 0.14
N GLY A 70 3.01 16.17 -0.11
CA GLY A 70 3.75 16.19 -1.37
C GLY A 70 4.43 14.84 -1.66
N ALA A 71 5.20 14.31 -0.71
CA ALA A 71 5.95 13.07 -0.95
C ALA A 71 5.03 11.85 -1.14
N GLY A 72 3.86 11.78 -0.49
CA GLY A 72 2.95 10.66 -0.74
C GLY A 72 2.16 10.82 -2.05
N SER A 73 1.84 12.05 -2.45
CA SER A 73 1.19 12.32 -3.73
C SER A 73 2.10 11.97 -4.90
N ILE A 74 3.37 12.40 -4.86
CA ILE A 74 4.35 12.12 -5.90
C ILE A 74 4.69 10.63 -5.96
N ALA A 75 4.79 9.93 -4.82
CA ALA A 75 4.92 8.47 -4.78
C ALA A 75 3.80 7.80 -5.57
N GLY A 76 2.55 8.13 -5.23
CA GLY A 76 1.38 7.55 -5.87
C GLY A 76 1.17 8.00 -7.31
N PHE A 77 1.83 9.06 -7.77
CA PHE A 77 1.84 9.50 -9.16
C PHE A 77 2.91 8.74 -9.96
N LEU A 78 4.14 8.68 -9.45
CA LEU A 78 5.25 7.96 -10.07
C LEU A 78 4.92 6.47 -10.23
N LEU A 79 4.41 5.81 -9.18
CA LEU A 79 4.00 4.40 -9.27
C LEU A 79 2.88 4.20 -10.32
N ALA A 80 1.96 5.15 -10.46
CA ALA A 80 0.92 5.09 -11.49
C ALA A 80 1.53 5.20 -12.90
N ILE A 81 2.39 6.19 -13.14
CA ILE A 81 3.11 6.37 -14.42
C ILE A 81 3.92 5.13 -14.77
N ILE A 82 4.75 4.64 -13.84
CA ILE A 82 5.58 3.44 -14.05
C ILE A 82 4.69 2.26 -14.42
N SER A 83 3.55 2.08 -13.73
CA SER A 83 2.63 0.98 -14.02
C SER A 83 1.97 1.07 -15.40
N ILE A 84 1.61 2.28 -15.85
CA ILE A 84 0.97 2.52 -17.16
C ILE A 84 1.99 2.37 -18.29
N LEU A 85 3.16 2.99 -18.17
CA LEU A 85 4.23 2.92 -19.19
C LEU A 85 4.74 1.50 -19.37
N SER A 86 4.67 0.67 -18.33
CA SER A 86 5.05 -0.73 -18.41
C SER A 86 4.08 -1.63 -19.19
N GLY A 87 2.95 -1.07 -19.67
CA GLY A 87 1.91 -1.77 -20.42
C GLY A 87 1.16 -2.81 -19.57
N ALA A 88 1.65 -4.04 -19.57
CA ALA A 88 0.98 -5.20 -18.95
C ALA A 88 1.27 -5.39 -17.45
N LYS A 89 2.02 -4.49 -16.80
CA LYS A 89 2.42 -4.64 -15.38
C LYS A 89 1.53 -3.89 -14.40
N LEU A 90 0.43 -3.28 -14.87
CA LEU A 90 -0.61 -2.71 -14.01
C LEU A 90 -1.16 -3.73 -13.00
N ALA A 91 -1.43 -4.96 -13.46
CA ALA A 91 -1.90 -6.04 -12.59
C ALA A 91 -0.87 -6.38 -11.49
N THR A 92 0.43 -6.35 -11.81
CA THR A 92 1.50 -6.52 -10.82
C THR A 92 1.44 -5.40 -9.77
N MET A 93 1.28 -4.15 -10.20
CA MET A 93 1.20 -3.01 -9.28
C MET A 93 -0.03 -3.11 -8.36
N ILE A 94 -1.19 -3.52 -8.88
CA ILE A 94 -2.41 -3.73 -8.09
C ILE A 94 -2.21 -4.81 -7.03
N ILE A 95 -1.54 -5.91 -7.36
CA ILE A 95 -1.23 -6.99 -6.41
C ILE A 95 -0.28 -6.47 -5.32
N VAL A 96 0.81 -5.81 -5.70
CA VAL A 96 1.83 -5.31 -4.76
C VAL A 96 1.22 -4.30 -3.79
N LEU A 97 0.43 -3.36 -4.30
CA LEU A 97 -0.27 -2.35 -3.50
C LEU A 97 -1.61 -2.85 -2.95
N GLY A 98 -1.88 -4.16 -3.01
CA GLY A 98 -3.19 -4.73 -2.70
C GLY A 98 -3.66 -4.38 -1.29
N ILE A 99 -2.83 -4.60 -0.27
CA ILE A 99 -3.17 -4.28 1.13
C ILE A 99 -3.49 -2.80 1.35
N PRO A 100 -2.59 -1.83 1.06
CA PRO A 100 -2.88 -0.42 1.30
C PRO A 100 -4.06 0.09 0.45
N THR A 101 -4.23 -0.42 -0.77
CA THR A 101 -5.32 -0.05 -1.66
C THR A 101 -6.66 -0.57 -1.15
N LEU A 102 -6.74 -1.84 -0.73
CA LEU A 102 -7.96 -2.44 -0.22
C LEU A 102 -8.36 -1.83 1.13
N ASP A 103 -7.41 -1.51 2.01
CA ASP A 103 -7.67 -0.79 3.25
C ASP A 103 -8.26 0.61 3.01
N ALA A 104 -7.68 1.34 2.04
CA ALA A 104 -8.18 2.62 1.58
C ALA A 104 -9.61 2.53 1.02
N ILE A 105 -9.84 1.59 0.09
CA ILE A 105 -11.16 1.38 -0.54
C ILE A 105 -12.20 1.00 0.52
N TYR A 106 -11.87 0.08 1.41
CA TYR A 106 -12.75 -0.35 2.50
C TYR A 106 -13.12 0.82 3.41
N THR A 107 -12.14 1.63 3.79
CA THR A 107 -12.35 2.81 4.65
C THR A 107 -13.26 3.83 3.97
N VAL A 108 -13.05 4.11 2.68
CA VAL A 108 -13.93 5.00 1.91
C VAL A 108 -15.34 4.43 1.80
N ALA A 109 -15.49 3.15 1.44
CA ALA A 109 -16.79 2.49 1.30
C ALA A 109 -17.58 2.52 2.61
N ARG A 110 -16.93 2.19 3.74
CA ARG A 110 -17.55 2.27 5.08
C ARG A 110 -18.01 3.70 5.42
N ARG A 111 -17.23 4.72 5.08
CA ARG A 111 -17.58 6.13 5.34
C ARG A 111 -18.78 6.57 4.53
N LEU A 112 -18.79 6.25 3.24
CA LEU A 112 -19.91 6.56 2.35
C LEU A 112 -21.20 5.86 2.81
N ALA A 113 -21.11 4.59 3.21
CA ALA A 113 -22.25 3.86 3.78
C ALA A 113 -22.78 4.48 5.08
N ALA A 114 -21.93 5.18 5.84
CA ALA A 114 -22.30 5.90 7.06
C ALA A 114 -22.67 7.38 6.83
N GLY A 115 -22.78 7.83 5.57
CA GLY A 115 -23.07 9.23 5.21
C GLY A 115 -21.96 10.23 5.57
N LYS A 116 -20.74 9.74 5.86
CA LYS A 116 -19.60 10.58 6.24
C LYS A 116 -18.76 10.94 5.02
N SER A 117 -18.08 12.08 5.08
CA SER A 117 -17.15 12.50 4.03
C SER A 117 -15.99 11.51 3.88
N PRO A 118 -15.62 11.14 2.64
CA PRO A 118 -14.56 10.16 2.39
C PRO A 118 -13.15 10.71 2.68
N VAL A 119 -12.99 12.04 2.78
CA VAL A 119 -11.67 12.71 2.84
C VAL A 119 -11.20 12.99 4.27
N TRP A 120 -12.11 12.95 5.25
CA TRP A 120 -11.79 13.20 6.66
C TRP A 120 -11.08 12.01 7.31
N GLY A 121 -10.11 12.28 8.18
CA GLY A 121 -9.37 11.21 8.88
C GLY A 121 -10.26 10.45 9.87
N ASP A 122 -10.11 9.11 9.92
CA ASP A 122 -10.66 8.26 10.98
C ASP A 122 -9.64 7.21 11.42
N ARG A 123 -9.88 6.58 12.58
CA ARG A 123 -9.03 5.49 13.11
C ARG A 123 -9.44 4.11 12.59
N GLY A 124 -10.16 4.04 11.47
CA GLY A 124 -10.73 2.78 10.99
C GLY A 124 -9.87 2.03 9.98
N HIS A 125 -8.68 2.54 9.68
CA HIS A 125 -7.68 1.88 8.85
C HIS A 125 -7.05 0.67 9.57
N LEU A 126 -6.60 -0.32 8.80
CA LEU A 126 -5.99 -1.55 9.30
C LEU A 126 -4.81 -1.30 10.24
N HIS A 127 -3.98 -0.30 9.96
CA HIS A 127 -2.84 0.02 10.82
C HIS A 127 -3.26 0.45 12.23
N HIS A 128 -4.39 1.16 12.38
CA HIS A 128 -4.93 1.51 13.70
C HIS A 128 -5.44 0.27 14.43
N LYS A 129 -6.15 -0.62 13.72
CA LYS A 129 -6.64 -1.88 14.32
C LYS A 129 -5.51 -2.78 14.82
N LEU A 130 -4.39 -2.84 14.09
CA LEU A 130 -3.20 -3.58 14.51
C LEU A 130 -2.55 -2.95 15.75
N LEU A 131 -2.44 -1.62 15.81
CA LEU A 131 -1.96 -0.91 17.00
C LEU A 131 -2.87 -1.17 18.22
N ASP A 132 -4.18 -1.09 18.04
CA ASP A 132 -5.16 -1.32 19.11
C ASP A 132 -5.13 -2.80 19.59
N SER A 133 -4.63 -3.72 18.76
CA SER A 133 -4.40 -5.13 19.11
C SER A 133 -3.06 -5.38 19.84
N GLY A 134 -2.30 -4.33 20.14
CA GLY A 134 -1.05 -4.42 20.91
C GLY A 134 0.24 -4.41 20.08
N PHE A 135 0.16 -4.26 18.75
CA PHE A 135 1.36 -4.14 17.91
C PHE A 135 2.02 -2.76 18.10
N SER A 136 3.35 -2.73 18.09
CA SER A 136 4.11 -1.48 18.03
C SER A 136 4.09 -0.88 16.63
N LYS A 137 4.28 0.45 16.51
CA LYS A 137 4.36 1.16 15.22
C LYS A 137 5.39 0.54 14.27
N ARG A 138 6.55 0.13 14.80
CA ARG A 138 7.60 -0.58 14.06
C ARG A 138 7.12 -1.90 13.48
N GLN A 139 6.45 -2.73 14.30
CA GLN A 139 5.95 -4.03 13.87
C GLN A 139 4.90 -3.86 12.77
N VAL A 140 4.00 -2.88 12.88
CA VAL A 140 3.00 -2.62 11.85
C VAL A 140 3.67 -2.15 10.55
N ALA A 141 4.61 -1.21 10.59
CA ALA A 141 5.34 -0.79 9.39
C ALA A 141 6.05 -1.96 8.69
N PHE A 142 6.77 -2.79 9.47
CA PHE A 142 7.45 -3.98 8.93
C PHE A 142 6.48 -5.02 8.37
N PHE A 143 5.32 -5.21 9.01
CA PHE A 143 4.26 -6.07 8.48
C PHE A 143 3.81 -5.61 7.09
N TYR A 144 3.57 -4.31 6.89
CA TYR A 144 3.22 -3.79 5.56
C TYR A 144 4.35 -4.03 4.55
N TRP A 145 5.60 -3.84 4.93
CA TRP A 145 6.73 -4.10 4.03
C TRP A 145 6.82 -5.57 3.66
N LEU A 146 6.75 -6.46 4.65
CA LEU A 146 6.84 -7.91 4.45
C LEU A 146 5.73 -8.41 3.53
N VAL A 147 4.48 -8.03 3.78
CA VAL A 147 3.35 -8.45 2.93
C VAL A 147 3.47 -7.87 1.53
N THR A 148 3.85 -6.59 1.40
CA THR A 148 4.07 -5.95 0.08
C THR A 148 5.19 -6.68 -0.69
N ALA A 149 6.28 -7.07 -0.01
CA ALA A 149 7.40 -7.79 -0.61
C ALA A 149 7.01 -9.21 -1.03
N ILE A 150 6.25 -9.95 -0.20
CA ILE A 150 5.73 -11.27 -0.54
C ILE A 150 4.81 -11.19 -1.74
N LEU A 151 3.86 -10.24 -1.76
CA LEU A 151 2.95 -10.05 -2.88
C LEU A 151 3.68 -9.65 -4.16
N GLY A 152 4.70 -8.78 -4.05
CA GLY A 152 5.55 -8.43 -5.18
C GLY A 152 6.34 -9.61 -5.71
N PHE A 153 6.97 -10.38 -4.84
CA PHE A 153 7.70 -11.60 -5.21
C PHE A 153 6.78 -12.59 -5.93
N ILE A 154 5.60 -12.90 -5.36
CA ILE A 154 4.61 -13.77 -6.00
C ILE A 154 4.23 -13.21 -7.38
N ALA A 155 3.92 -11.92 -7.48
CA ALA A 155 3.47 -11.29 -8.72
C ALA A 155 4.51 -11.33 -9.86
N LEU A 156 5.80 -11.48 -9.55
CA LEU A 156 6.85 -11.69 -10.55
C LEU A 156 6.73 -13.05 -11.26
N TYR A 157 6.14 -14.06 -10.64
CA TYR A 157 6.04 -15.41 -11.21
C TYR A 157 4.66 -15.75 -11.79
N LEU A 158 3.69 -14.85 -11.66
CA LEU A 158 2.33 -15.06 -12.16
C LEU A 158 2.21 -14.68 -13.64
N ASN A 159 1.49 -15.50 -14.39
CA ASN A 159 0.99 -15.15 -15.73
C ASN A 159 -0.26 -14.26 -15.65
N SER A 160 -0.66 -13.64 -16.76
CA SER A 160 -1.78 -12.67 -16.80
C SER A 160 -3.09 -13.20 -16.21
N ARG A 161 -3.48 -14.44 -16.53
CA ARG A 161 -4.68 -15.07 -15.96
C ARG A 161 -4.56 -15.28 -14.46
N GLN A 162 -3.41 -15.78 -14.00
CA GLN A 162 -3.16 -16.02 -12.57
C GLN A 162 -3.17 -14.71 -11.78
N LYS A 163 -2.62 -13.61 -12.34
CA LYS A 163 -2.70 -12.28 -11.73
C LYS A 163 -4.14 -11.84 -11.48
N LEU A 164 -5.04 -12.04 -12.45
CA LEU A 164 -6.46 -11.73 -12.27
C LEU A 164 -7.08 -12.53 -11.13
N PHE A 165 -6.84 -13.85 -11.10
CA PHE A 165 -7.31 -14.70 -9.99
C PHE A 165 -6.75 -14.25 -8.64
N THR A 166 -5.47 -13.91 -8.57
CA THR A 166 -4.83 -13.40 -7.35
C THR A 166 -5.43 -12.07 -6.90
N ILE A 167 -5.75 -11.15 -7.80
CA ILE A 167 -6.41 -9.88 -7.46
C ILE A 167 -7.79 -10.14 -6.84
N VAL A 168 -8.58 -11.03 -7.45
CA VAL A 168 -9.91 -11.40 -6.92
C VAL A 168 -9.77 -12.05 -5.54
N LEU A 169 -8.87 -13.02 -5.41
CA LEU A 169 -8.61 -13.72 -4.15
C LEU A 169 -8.17 -12.75 -3.04
N LEU A 170 -7.23 -11.85 -3.34
CA LEU A 170 -6.78 -10.83 -2.39
C LEU A 170 -7.91 -9.91 -1.97
N THR A 171 -8.75 -9.48 -2.91
CA THR A 171 -9.91 -8.64 -2.63
C THR A 171 -10.87 -9.33 -1.66
N VAL A 172 -11.16 -10.61 -1.90
CA VAL A 172 -12.04 -11.40 -1.03
C VAL A 172 -11.43 -11.63 0.36
N LEU A 173 -10.17 -12.06 0.43
CA LEU A 173 -9.51 -12.37 1.70
C LEU A 173 -9.30 -11.13 2.57
N VAL A 174 -8.73 -10.07 1.98
CA VAL A 174 -8.45 -8.83 2.72
C VAL A 174 -9.76 -8.10 3.02
N GLY A 175 -10.69 -8.04 2.08
CA GLY A 175 -12.01 -7.46 2.30
C GLY A 175 -12.77 -8.19 3.42
N GLY A 176 -12.80 -9.52 3.37
CA GLY A 176 -13.38 -10.36 4.41
C GLY A 176 -12.73 -10.14 5.78
N LEU A 177 -11.39 -10.12 5.85
CA LEU A 177 -10.66 -9.82 7.07
C LEU A 177 -10.99 -8.44 7.63
N LEU A 178 -11.05 -7.40 6.79
CA LEU A 178 -11.35 -6.02 7.22
C LEU A 178 -12.77 -5.90 7.78
N ILE A 179 -13.74 -6.56 7.13
CA ILE A 179 -15.13 -6.66 7.59
C ILE A 179 -15.19 -7.40 8.92
N TRP A 180 -14.58 -8.57 9.02
CA TRP A 180 -14.54 -9.38 10.25
C TRP A 180 -13.93 -8.61 11.41
N LEU A 181 -12.75 -7.99 11.21
CA LEU A 181 -12.11 -7.15 12.22
C LEU A 181 -12.98 -5.97 12.63
N ASN A 182 -13.78 -5.41 11.72
CA ASN A 182 -14.70 -4.32 12.05
C ASN A 182 -15.84 -4.78 12.95
N TYR A 183 -16.47 -5.92 12.64
CA TYR A 183 -17.53 -6.48 13.48
C TYR A 183 -17.02 -6.92 14.84
N PHE A 184 -15.90 -7.65 14.88
CA PHE A 184 -15.35 -8.21 16.11
C PHE A 184 -14.85 -7.13 17.08
N LEU A 185 -14.11 -6.12 16.58
CA LEU A 185 -13.61 -5.02 17.42
C LEU A 185 -14.70 -4.00 17.78
N SER A 186 -15.79 -3.91 17.01
CA SER A 186 -16.95 -3.11 17.40
C SER A 186 -17.77 -3.78 18.51
N SER A 187 -17.79 -5.11 18.55
CA SER A 187 -18.51 -5.89 19.57
C SER A 187 -17.79 -5.93 20.93
N SER A 188 -16.49 -5.66 20.97
CA SER A 188 -15.67 -5.72 22.19
C SER A 188 -15.49 -4.36 22.88
N LYS A 189 -16.01 -3.26 22.33
CA LYS A 189 -16.01 -1.96 23.01
C LYS A 189 -17.09 -1.91 24.09
N PRO A 190 -16.75 -1.65 25.36
CA PRO A 190 -17.76 -1.37 26.37
C PRO A 190 -18.60 -0.15 25.95
N PRO A 191 -19.92 -0.15 26.20
CA PRO A 191 -20.76 1.01 25.92
C PRO A 191 -20.32 2.17 26.82
N GLY A 192 -19.53 3.11 26.31
CA GLY A 192 -19.07 4.25 27.12
C GLY A 192 -18.00 5.18 26.56
N ARG A 193 -17.40 4.90 25.39
CA ARG A 193 -16.47 5.84 24.74
C ARG A 193 -16.83 6.09 23.28
N ALA A 194 -18.02 6.66 23.09
CA ALA A 194 -18.33 7.47 21.93
C ALA A 194 -18.50 8.90 22.44
N ASN A 195 -17.70 9.82 21.91
CA ASN A 195 -17.66 11.29 22.06
C ASN A 195 -16.35 11.79 22.69
N GLY A 196 -15.59 12.48 21.83
CA GLY A 196 -14.28 13.08 22.07
C GLY A 196 -13.68 13.43 20.73
#